data_AF-A0A1I6MB33-F1
#
_entry.id   AF-A0A1I6MB33-F1
#
_cell.length_a   1.000
_cell.length_b   1.000
_cell.length_c   1.000
_cell.angle_alpha   90.00
_cell.angle_beta   90.00
_cell.angle_gamma   90.00
#
_symmetry.space_group_name_H-M   'P 1'
#
loop_
_entity.id
_entity.type
_entity.pdbx_description
1 polymer ?
#
loop_
_entity_poly.entity_id
_entity_poly.type
_entity_poly.pdbx_seq_one_letter_code
_entity_poly.pdbx_strand_id
1 'polypeptide(L)'
;MKSRLAHLALCCSVLLSAGTCAHAQAPGGGHPPGGPPPGTRPPGPPPGAPPPGGNAPGSNAQGSNNSGAGASPRAQSVTSGSGVKLGPPGRWWDDKTVVQNVGLSRMQQKKMDAIFNANRDAIVQAYQAFQKQQAALNTLSKSPQVDKAQMFAAIDAVNQARATLAKANTEMLLQIRQQLDPAQITKLESLP
;
A
#
# COMPACT_ATOMS: atom_id res chain seq x y z
N MET A 1 43.09 -21.07 7.97
CA MET A 1 41.92 -21.66 7.28
C MET A 1 41.01 -20.51 6.87
N LYS A 2 41.27 -19.92 5.69
CA LYS A 2 40.51 -20.09 4.44
C LYS A 2 39.13 -19.40 4.48
N SER A 3 39.13 -18.20 3.89
CA SER A 3 38.00 -17.40 3.40
C SER A 3 36.86 -18.22 2.79
N ARG A 4 35.63 -17.67 2.77
CA ARG A 4 34.85 -17.41 1.53
C ARG A 4 33.62 -16.51 1.79
N LEU A 5 33.57 -15.42 1.02
CA LEU A 5 32.43 -14.86 0.27
C LEU A 5 31.27 -14.26 1.10
N ALA A 6 31.00 -12.95 1.14
CA ALA A 6 30.97 -11.94 0.08
C ALA A 6 30.27 -12.44 -1.20
N HIS A 7 29.13 -11.82 -1.52
CA HIS A 7 28.21 -12.04 -2.65
C HIS A 7 26.95 -12.85 -2.33
N LEU A 8 25.90 -12.15 -1.94
CA LEU A 8 24.62 -12.34 -2.63
C LEU A 8 23.93 -10.98 -2.79
N ALA A 9 24.62 -10.11 -3.53
CA ALA A 9 23.96 -9.11 -4.34
C ALA A 9 23.30 -9.87 -5.51
N LEU A 10 21.98 -9.95 -5.52
CA LEU A 10 21.24 -10.01 -6.77
C LEU A 10 19.87 -9.37 -6.56
N CYS A 11 19.91 -8.04 -6.45
CA CYS A 11 18.80 -7.20 -6.88
C CYS A 11 18.42 -7.66 -8.29
N CYS A 12 17.26 -8.31 -8.43
CA CYS A 12 16.60 -8.52 -9.71
C CYS A 12 16.20 -7.15 -10.29
N SER A 13 17.17 -6.47 -10.89
CA SER A 13 16.93 -5.45 -11.89
C SER A 13 16.51 -6.16 -13.17
N VAL A 14 15.20 -6.30 -13.37
CA VAL A 14 14.63 -6.56 -14.70
C VAL A 14 13.59 -5.49 -14.95
N LEU A 15 14.06 -4.34 -15.43
CA LEU A 15 13.21 -3.39 -16.15
C LEU A 15 13.29 -3.78 -17.63
N LEU A 16 12.29 -4.53 -18.07
CA LEU A 16 12.02 -4.71 -19.49
C LEU A 16 11.28 -3.46 -19.97
N SER A 17 12.01 -2.56 -20.60
CA SER A 17 11.46 -1.51 -21.45
C SER A 17 11.03 -2.11 -22.79
N ALA A 18 9.73 -2.16 -23.01
CA ALA A 18 9.10 -2.30 -24.33
C ALA A 18 7.82 -1.44 -24.25
N GLY A 19 7.43 -0.64 -25.22
CA GLY A 19 7.81 -0.50 -26.61
C GLY A 19 6.68 0.35 -27.18
N THR A 20 7.04 1.34 -28.00
CA THR A 20 6.14 2.29 -28.66
C THR A 20 4.91 1.65 -29.29
N CYS A 21 3.75 2.25 -29.04
CA CYS A 21 2.49 1.94 -29.68
C CYS A 21 2.57 2.28 -31.17
N ALA A 22 2.40 1.30 -32.06
CA ALA A 22 2.18 1.54 -33.48
C ALA A 22 1.16 0.54 -34.06
N HIS A 23 0.02 1.13 -34.45
CA HIS A 23 -0.99 0.73 -35.43
C HIS A 23 -0.84 -0.59 -36.20
N ALA A 24 -1.94 -1.36 -36.22
CA ALA A 24 -2.50 -1.91 -37.46
C ALA A 24 -3.98 -2.30 -37.26
N GLN A 25 -4.86 -1.69 -38.07
CA GLN A 25 -6.25 -2.09 -38.28
C GLN A 25 -6.30 -3.27 -39.25
N ALA A 26 -7.15 -4.28 -39.00
CA ALA A 26 -7.78 -5.08 -40.05
C ALA A 26 -9.07 -5.73 -39.53
N PRO A 27 -10.08 -5.96 -40.40
CA PRO A 27 -11.48 -6.10 -40.01
C PRO A 27 -12.00 -7.55 -39.99
N GLY A 28 -13.04 -7.74 -39.18
CA GLY A 28 -14.27 -8.48 -39.53
C GLY A 28 -14.15 -9.94 -40.01
N GLY A 29 -14.64 -10.86 -39.18
CA GLY A 29 -15.09 -12.17 -39.65
C GLY A 29 -15.48 -13.15 -38.54
N GLY A 30 -16.74 -13.61 -38.57
CA GLY A 30 -17.13 -14.95 -38.11
C GLY A 30 -17.61 -15.14 -36.68
N HIS A 31 -18.94 -15.15 -36.49
CA HIS A 31 -19.65 -15.92 -35.45
C HIS A 31 -19.98 -17.33 -35.99
N PRO A 32 -20.59 -18.26 -35.21
CA PRO A 32 -20.15 -18.98 -34.01
C PRO A 32 -20.26 -20.52 -34.29
N PRO A 33 -20.29 -21.52 -33.36
CA PRO A 33 -21.36 -21.70 -32.36
C PRO A 33 -20.99 -22.45 -31.04
N GLY A 34 -21.88 -22.39 -30.03
CA GLY A 34 -22.25 -23.57 -29.23
C GLY A 34 -21.53 -23.82 -27.89
N GLY A 35 -22.29 -23.73 -26.80
CA GLY A 35 -21.98 -24.37 -25.52
C GLY A 35 -22.82 -23.83 -24.36
N PRO A 36 -23.72 -24.62 -23.74
CA PRO A 36 -24.45 -24.21 -22.55
C PRO A 36 -23.55 -24.28 -21.30
N PRO A 37 -23.71 -23.39 -20.31
CA PRO A 37 -22.94 -23.47 -19.07
C PRO A 37 -23.46 -24.60 -18.15
N PRO A 38 -22.57 -25.39 -17.52
CA PRO A 38 -22.95 -26.35 -16.49
C PRO A 38 -23.34 -25.65 -15.18
N GLY A 39 -24.37 -26.18 -14.53
CA GLY A 39 -24.99 -25.62 -13.32
C GLY A 39 -24.05 -25.58 -12.10
N THR A 40 -24.14 -24.49 -11.35
CA THR A 40 -23.45 -24.30 -10.06
C THR A 40 -24.30 -24.89 -8.94
N ARG A 41 -23.81 -25.99 -8.35
CA ARG A 41 -24.34 -26.55 -7.11
C ARG A 41 -23.59 -25.91 -5.93
N PRO A 42 -24.27 -25.41 -4.88
CA PRO A 42 -23.59 -24.76 -3.75
C PRO A 42 -22.96 -25.80 -2.80
N PRO A 43 -21.75 -25.57 -2.27
CA PRO A 43 -21.22 -26.35 -1.15
C PRO A 43 -21.77 -25.83 0.18
N GLY A 44 -22.36 -26.74 0.97
CA GLY A 44 -22.76 -26.49 2.37
C GLY A 44 -21.56 -26.45 3.33
N PRO A 45 -21.74 -25.93 4.56
CA PRO A 45 -20.66 -25.80 5.53
C PRO A 45 -20.53 -27.07 6.39
N PRO A 46 -19.33 -27.38 6.89
CA PRO A 46 -19.24 -28.13 8.14
C PRO A 46 -18.59 -27.34 9.29
N PRO A 47 -18.87 -27.77 10.54
CA PRO A 47 -18.76 -26.99 11.76
C PRO A 47 -17.48 -27.30 12.54
N GLY A 48 -17.18 -26.49 13.56
CA GLY A 48 -16.39 -26.94 14.71
C GLY A 48 -15.19 -26.05 15.05
N ALA A 49 -15.43 -25.09 15.94
CA ALA A 49 -14.38 -24.46 16.74
C ALA A 49 -14.52 -24.94 18.20
N PRO A 50 -13.44 -25.39 18.85
CA PRO A 50 -13.33 -25.37 20.31
C PRO A 50 -12.50 -24.17 20.83
N PRO A 51 -12.66 -23.81 22.13
CA PRO A 51 -12.38 -22.49 22.69
C PRO A 51 -10.96 -22.34 23.31
N PRO A 52 -10.61 -21.15 23.86
CA PRO A 52 -9.24 -20.73 24.11
C PRO A 52 -8.76 -21.03 25.55
N GLY A 53 -7.46 -21.20 25.71
CA GLY A 53 -6.74 -21.24 26.98
C GLY A 53 -5.24 -21.24 26.66
N GLY A 54 -4.33 -20.67 27.45
CA GLY A 54 -4.39 -20.02 28.74
C GLY A 54 -2.99 -19.46 29.02
N ASN A 55 -2.91 -18.61 30.03
CA ASN A 55 -1.76 -17.79 30.43
C ASN A 55 -0.46 -18.56 30.69
N ALA A 56 0.68 -17.91 30.45
CA ALA A 56 1.87 -18.09 31.27
C ALA A 56 2.66 -16.77 31.42
N PRO A 57 3.23 -16.48 32.61
CA PRO A 57 3.81 -15.19 32.96
C PRO A 57 5.35 -15.17 32.93
N GLY A 58 5.89 -13.94 32.89
CA GLY A 58 7.16 -13.61 33.52
C GLY A 58 8.40 -13.65 32.62
N SER A 59 9.07 -12.51 32.49
CA SER A 59 10.45 -12.36 32.98
C SER A 59 10.96 -10.93 32.77
N ASN A 60 11.76 -10.52 33.74
CA ASN A 60 12.34 -9.22 33.97
C ASN A 60 13.71 -9.13 33.25
N ALA A 61 14.04 -8.01 32.62
CA ALA A 61 15.41 -7.59 32.29
C ALA A 61 15.35 -6.14 31.76
N GLN A 62 15.59 -5.10 32.56
CA GLN A 62 16.90 -4.64 33.06
C GLN A 62 17.94 -4.46 31.94
N GLY A 63 18.05 -3.22 31.46
CA GLY A 63 19.32 -2.57 31.14
C GLY A 63 19.95 -2.86 29.78
N SER A 64 20.02 -1.84 28.93
CA SER A 64 21.32 -1.42 28.38
C SER A 64 21.23 -0.01 27.80
N ASN A 65 21.86 0.93 28.51
CA ASN A 65 22.24 2.22 27.96
C ASN A 65 23.37 1.99 26.97
N ASN A 66 23.18 2.31 25.69
CA ASN A 66 24.31 2.52 24.80
C ASN A 66 24.14 3.83 24.04
N SER A 67 24.88 4.83 24.52
CA SER A 67 25.23 6.04 23.82
C SER A 67 26.15 5.66 22.65
N GLY A 68 25.61 5.65 21.43
CA GLY A 68 26.37 5.46 20.20
C GLY A 68 26.14 6.64 19.27
N ALA A 69 26.96 7.68 19.41
CA ALA A 69 27.10 8.73 18.41
C ALA A 69 27.64 8.10 17.12
N GLY A 70 26.76 7.96 16.13
CA GLY A 70 27.10 7.51 14.79
C GLY A 70 26.27 8.33 13.81
N ALA A 71 26.90 9.35 13.23
CA ALA A 71 26.33 10.15 12.15
C ALA A 71 25.89 9.21 11.02
N SER A 72 24.58 9.01 10.89
CA SER A 72 24.01 8.32 9.74
C SER A 72 24.08 9.28 8.55
N PRO A 73 24.79 8.96 7.46
CA PRO A 73 24.60 9.69 6.22
C PRO A 73 23.16 9.46 5.77
N ARG A 74 22.39 10.55 5.86
CA ARG A 74 21.09 10.81 5.24
C ARG A 74 20.54 9.58 4.53
N ALA A 75 19.70 8.81 5.23
CA ALA A 75 18.79 7.88 4.60
C ALA A 75 18.09 8.67 3.50
N GLN A 76 18.56 8.47 2.27
CA GLN A 76 17.94 9.04 1.11
C GLN A 76 16.52 8.52 1.20
N SER A 77 15.59 9.45 1.38
CA SER A 77 14.17 9.20 1.21
C SER A 77 14.03 8.63 -0.18
N VAL A 78 14.07 7.30 -0.25
CA VAL A 78 13.52 6.54 -1.35
C VAL A 78 12.06 6.94 -1.34
N THR A 79 11.74 7.98 -2.09
CA THR A 79 10.41 8.16 -2.66
C THR A 79 10.27 7.05 -3.71
N SER A 80 10.34 5.79 -3.25
CA SER A 80 10.04 4.59 -4.02
C SER A 80 8.54 4.58 -4.16
N GLY A 81 8.12 5.27 -5.20
CA GLY A 81 6.77 5.68 -5.44
C GLY A 81 6.86 7.03 -6.12
N SER A 82 6.93 7.01 -7.46
CA SER A 82 6.34 8.04 -8.30
C SER A 82 4.82 8.07 -8.06
N GLY A 83 4.43 8.21 -6.80
CA GLY A 83 3.06 8.35 -6.35
C GLY A 83 2.65 9.75 -6.73
N VAL A 84 1.50 9.84 -7.39
CA VAL A 84 0.85 11.11 -7.68
C VAL A 84 0.77 11.88 -6.35
N LYS A 85 1.59 12.93 -6.20
CA LYS A 85 1.55 13.80 -5.03
C LYS A 85 0.30 14.68 -5.18
N LEU A 86 -0.81 14.24 -4.59
CA LEU A 86 -2.08 14.98 -4.60
C LEU A 86 -2.18 16.04 -3.49
N GLY A 87 -1.10 16.23 -2.74
CA GLY A 87 -0.98 17.20 -1.66
C GLY A 87 0.01 16.71 -0.59
N PRO A 88 0.25 17.53 0.46
CA PRO A 88 1.01 17.10 1.62
C PRO A 88 0.37 15.87 2.30
N PRO A 89 1.14 15.06 3.05
CA PRO A 89 0.59 13.93 3.79
C PRO A 89 -0.31 14.40 4.93
N GLY A 90 -1.28 13.56 5.31
CA GLY A 90 -2.16 13.81 6.45
C GLY A 90 -3.22 14.89 6.21
N ARG A 91 -3.76 15.43 7.30
CA ARG A 91 -4.83 16.45 7.29
C ARG A 91 -4.26 17.87 7.18
N TRP A 92 -3.55 18.15 6.10
CA TRP A 92 -2.88 19.43 5.89
C TRP A 92 -3.83 20.64 5.85
N TRP A 93 -5.12 20.42 5.61
CA TRP A 93 -6.15 21.48 5.63
C TRP A 93 -6.57 21.88 7.05
N ASP A 94 -6.06 21.23 8.09
CA ASP A 94 -6.21 21.69 9.48
C ASP A 94 -5.05 22.62 9.91
N ASP A 95 -3.95 22.64 9.15
CA ASP A 95 -2.81 23.50 9.44
C ASP A 95 -3.17 24.96 9.12
N LYS A 96 -3.18 25.81 10.16
CA LYS A 96 -3.55 27.23 10.03
C LYS A 96 -2.70 27.98 9.01
N THR A 97 -1.40 27.66 8.94
CA THR A 97 -0.46 28.28 8.01
C THR A 97 -0.81 27.88 6.58
N VAL A 98 -1.07 26.59 6.35
CA VAL A 98 -1.46 26.08 5.02
C VAL A 98 -2.81 26.65 4.60
N VAL A 99 -3.80 26.65 5.50
CA VAL A 99 -5.14 27.22 5.28
C VAL A 99 -5.05 28.69 4.86
N GLN A 100 -4.24 29.48 5.55
CA GLN A 100 -4.05 30.90 5.24
C GLN A 100 -3.32 31.11 3.90
N ASN A 101 -2.22 30.39 3.68
CA ASN A 101 -1.42 30.52 2.46
C ASN A 101 -2.20 30.11 1.21
N VAL A 102 -2.95 29.00 1.29
CA VAL A 102 -3.80 28.53 0.19
C VAL A 102 -5.06 29.40 0.06
N GLY A 103 -5.57 29.93 1.17
CA GLY A 103 -6.80 30.74 1.22
C GLY A 103 -8.06 29.88 1.26
N LEU A 104 -8.06 28.81 2.07
CA LEU A 104 -9.21 27.90 2.19
C LEU A 104 -10.33 28.55 3.02
N SER A 105 -11.54 28.54 2.47
CA SER A 105 -12.73 28.93 3.22
C SER A 105 -13.10 27.88 4.28
N ARG A 106 -13.84 28.31 5.31
CA ARG A 106 -14.36 27.40 6.34
C ARG A 106 -15.32 26.35 5.76
N MET A 107 -16.04 26.72 4.70
CA MET A 107 -16.93 25.79 3.99
C MET A 107 -16.14 24.71 3.25
N GLN A 108 -15.02 25.05 2.60
CA GLN A 108 -14.13 24.08 1.96
C GLN A 108 -13.54 23.11 3.00
N GLN A 109 -13.01 23.62 4.11
CA GLN A 109 -12.49 22.79 5.21
C GLN A 109 -13.54 21.79 5.70
N LYS A 110 -14.78 22.26 5.94
CA LYS A 110 -15.89 21.38 6.38
C LYS A 110 -16.19 20.27 5.36
N LYS A 111 -16.12 20.55 4.05
CA LYS A 111 -16.30 19.53 3.00
C LYS A 111 -15.14 18.54 2.98
N MET A 112 -13.91 19.02 3.13
CA MET A 112 -12.70 18.19 3.19
C MET A 112 -12.73 17.27 4.42
N ASP A 113 -13.20 17.76 5.57
CA ASP A 113 -13.43 16.94 6.77
C ASP A 113 -14.47 15.85 6.54
N ALA A 114 -15.59 16.17 5.89
CA ALA A 114 -16.62 15.19 5.56
C ALA A 114 -16.09 14.10 4.64
N ILE A 115 -15.29 14.47 3.63
CA ILE A 115 -14.62 13.53 2.72
C ILE A 115 -13.66 12.62 3.48
N PHE A 116 -12.81 13.19 4.35
CA PHE A 116 -11.89 12.41 5.16
C PHE A 116 -12.63 11.38 6.04
N ASN A 117 -13.68 11.83 6.73
CA ASN A 117 -14.48 10.96 7.60
C ASN A 117 -15.16 9.84 6.82
N ALA A 118 -15.69 10.13 5.63
CA ALA A 118 -16.34 9.13 4.76
C ALA A 118 -15.36 8.06 4.23
N ASN A 119 -14.09 8.41 4.01
CA ASN A 119 -13.08 7.49 3.47
C ASN A 119 -12.28 6.74 4.54
N ARG A 120 -12.34 7.19 5.80
CA ARG A 120 -11.49 6.67 6.89
C ARG A 120 -11.63 5.17 7.07
N ASP A 121 -12.84 4.64 7.07
CA ASP A 121 -13.08 3.21 7.31
C ASP A 121 -12.52 2.34 6.17
N ALA A 122 -12.66 2.77 4.92
CA ALA A 122 -12.10 2.07 3.77
C ALA A 122 -10.57 2.01 3.83
N ILE A 123 -9.91 3.12 4.21
CA ILE A 123 -8.46 3.18 4.39
C ILE A 123 -8.02 2.26 5.53
N VAL A 124 -8.73 2.27 6.67
CA VAL A 124 -8.43 1.40 7.82
C VAL A 124 -8.56 -0.07 7.44
N GLN A 125 -9.63 -0.47 6.74
CA GLN A 125 -9.82 -1.85 6.27
C GLN A 125 -8.71 -2.28 5.31
N ALA A 126 -8.35 -1.42 4.34
CA ALA A 126 -7.24 -1.69 3.41
C ALA A 126 -5.89 -1.83 4.14
N TYR A 127 -5.65 -1.00 5.16
CA TYR A 127 -4.44 -1.07 5.99
C TYR A 127 -4.39 -2.36 6.82
N GLN A 128 -5.52 -2.78 7.41
CA GLN A 128 -5.60 -4.06 8.13
C GLN A 128 -5.34 -5.25 7.20
N ALA A 129 -5.88 -5.22 5.99
CA ALA A 129 -5.61 -6.25 4.98
C ALA A 129 -4.12 -6.30 4.61
N PHE A 130 -3.49 -5.13 4.40
CA PHE A 130 -2.05 -5.04 4.17
C PHE A 130 -1.24 -5.62 5.34
N GLN A 131 -1.56 -5.26 6.58
CA GLN A 131 -0.88 -5.77 7.76
C GLN A 131 -1.02 -7.28 7.90
N LYS A 132 -2.22 -7.83 7.61
CA LYS A 132 -2.45 -9.27 7.60
C LYS A 132 -1.55 -9.99 6.59
N GLN A 133 -1.46 -9.49 5.36
CA GLN A 133 -0.59 -10.10 4.34
C GLN A 133 0.90 -9.96 4.70
N GLN A 134 1.30 -8.82 5.26
CA GLN A 134 2.68 -8.61 5.70
C GLN A 134 3.05 -9.56 6.84
N ALA A 135 2.14 -9.79 7.80
CA ALA A 135 2.34 -10.76 8.87
C ALA A 135 2.41 -12.21 8.34
N ALA A 136 1.58 -12.55 7.35
CA ALA A 136 1.62 -13.86 6.68
C ALA A 136 2.96 -14.09 5.97
N LEU A 137 3.45 -13.11 5.19
CA LEU A 137 4.76 -13.17 4.54
C LEU A 137 5.90 -13.31 5.56
N ASN A 138 5.85 -12.55 6.67
CA ASN A 138 6.85 -12.64 7.74
C ASN A 138 6.83 -13.99 8.47
N THR A 139 5.68 -14.65 8.54
CA THR A 139 5.55 -15.98 9.13
C THR A 139 6.11 -17.03 8.17
N LEU A 140 5.74 -16.93 6.89
CA LEU A 140 6.23 -17.81 5.84
C LEU A 140 7.76 -17.73 5.73
N SER A 141 8.35 -16.53 5.72
CA SER A 141 9.81 -16.35 5.59
C SER A 141 10.65 -16.96 6.72
N LYS A 142 10.03 -17.27 7.87
CA LYS A 142 10.66 -17.95 9.00
C LYS A 142 10.47 -19.46 8.97
N SER A 143 9.62 -19.98 8.07
CA SER A 143 9.37 -21.41 7.95
C SER A 143 10.62 -22.12 7.39
N PRO A 144 11.04 -23.25 7.99
CA PRO A 144 12.21 -23.99 7.55
C PRO A 144 12.03 -24.70 6.20
N GLN A 145 10.80 -24.77 5.68
CA GLN A 145 10.44 -25.42 4.42
C GLN A 145 9.49 -24.52 3.63
N VAL A 146 10.02 -23.49 2.99
CA VAL A 146 9.27 -22.67 2.03
C VAL A 146 9.66 -23.03 0.62
N ASP A 147 8.69 -23.40 -0.20
CA ASP A 147 8.90 -23.49 -1.64
C ASP A 147 8.80 -22.09 -2.30
N LYS A 148 9.50 -21.96 -3.42
CA LYS A 148 9.60 -20.71 -4.18
C LYS A 148 8.24 -20.16 -4.61
N ALA A 149 7.29 -21.02 -4.98
CA ALA A 149 5.99 -20.58 -5.47
C ALA A 149 5.15 -19.98 -4.34
N GLN A 150 5.17 -20.58 -3.15
CA GLN A 150 4.52 -20.02 -1.96
C GLN A 150 5.09 -18.64 -1.58
N MET A 151 6.42 -18.50 -1.57
CA MET A 151 7.06 -17.22 -1.27
C MET A 151 6.63 -16.13 -2.26
N PHE A 152 6.63 -16.44 -3.55
CA PHE A 152 6.24 -15.46 -4.59
C PHE A 152 4.76 -15.08 -4.49
N ALA A 153 3.87 -16.05 -4.25
CA ALA A 153 2.45 -15.78 -4.03
C ALA A 153 2.22 -14.87 -2.81
N ALA A 154 2.98 -15.07 -1.72
CA ALA A 154 2.88 -14.21 -0.53
C ALA A 154 3.39 -12.78 -0.79
N ILE A 155 4.46 -12.62 -1.59
CA ILE A 155 4.94 -11.31 -2.04
C ILE A 155 3.88 -10.59 -2.88
N ASP A 156 3.27 -11.29 -3.83
CA ASP A 156 2.22 -10.74 -4.69
C ASP A 156 0.99 -10.31 -3.87
N ALA A 157 0.59 -11.11 -2.87
CA ALA A 157 -0.50 -10.76 -1.96
C ALA A 157 -0.21 -9.47 -1.17
N VAL A 158 1.03 -9.29 -0.68
CA VAL A 158 1.45 -8.05 0.00
C VAL A 158 1.43 -6.87 -0.96
N ASN A 159 1.94 -7.04 -2.18
CA ASN A 159 1.96 -5.98 -3.20
C ASN A 159 0.55 -5.57 -3.61
N GLN A 160 -0.36 -6.53 -3.81
CA GLN A 160 -1.76 -6.26 -4.09
C GLN A 160 -2.43 -5.49 -2.95
N ALA A 161 -2.23 -5.92 -1.70
CA ALA A 161 -2.81 -5.21 -0.55
C ALA A 161 -2.26 -3.79 -0.39
N ARG A 162 -0.97 -3.57 -0.67
CA ARG A 162 -0.36 -2.23 -0.70
C ARG A 162 -0.98 -1.36 -1.79
N ALA A 163 -1.21 -1.92 -2.98
CA ALA A 163 -1.85 -1.20 -4.08
C ALA A 163 -3.29 -0.80 -3.71
N THR A 164 -4.05 -1.68 -3.06
CA THR A 164 -5.40 -1.37 -2.55
C THR A 164 -5.37 -0.23 -1.54
N LEU A 165 -4.45 -0.26 -0.57
CA LEU A 165 -4.28 0.83 0.39
C LEU A 165 -3.92 2.16 -0.29
N ALA A 166 -2.98 2.13 -1.23
CA ALA A 166 -2.57 3.31 -1.98
C ALA A 166 -3.75 3.90 -2.78
N LYS A 167 -4.57 3.05 -3.42
CA LYS A 167 -5.77 3.47 -4.15
C LYS A 167 -6.78 4.15 -3.23
N ALA A 168 -7.11 3.54 -2.09
CA ALA A 168 -8.05 4.11 -1.12
C ALA A 168 -7.58 5.49 -0.60
N ASN A 169 -6.29 5.63 -0.30
CA ASN A 169 -5.73 6.92 0.13
C ASN A 169 -5.74 7.96 -1.01
N THR A 170 -5.39 7.55 -2.23
CA THR A 170 -5.38 8.43 -3.41
C THR A 170 -6.78 8.93 -3.75
N GLU A 171 -7.79 8.06 -3.65
CA GLU A 171 -9.18 8.40 -3.91
C GLU A 171 -9.67 9.52 -2.97
N MET A 172 -9.42 9.37 -1.66
CA MET A 172 -9.72 10.41 -0.67
C MET A 172 -9.00 11.74 -1.00
N LEU A 173 -7.70 11.69 -1.27
CA LEU A 173 -6.91 12.89 -1.59
C LEU A 173 -7.37 13.58 -2.88
N LEU A 174 -7.82 12.80 -3.87
CA LEU A 174 -8.37 13.35 -5.11
C LEU A 174 -9.71 14.07 -4.86
N GLN A 175 -10.60 13.48 -4.06
CA GLN A 175 -11.86 14.11 -3.66
C GLN A 175 -11.62 15.41 -2.87
N ILE A 176 -10.61 15.41 -1.99
CA ILE A 176 -10.18 16.61 -1.25
C ILE A 176 -9.66 17.68 -2.21
N ARG A 177 -8.78 17.32 -3.16
CA ARG A 177 -8.23 18.25 -4.15
C ARG A 177 -9.32 18.88 -5.02
N GLN A 178 -10.41 18.15 -5.31
CA GLN A 178 -11.57 18.68 -6.05
C GLN A 178 -12.34 19.77 -5.31
N GLN A 179 -12.07 20.02 -4.02
CA GLN A 179 -12.65 21.14 -3.28
C GLN A 179 -11.89 22.45 -3.47
N LEU A 180 -10.72 22.41 -4.13
CA LEU A 180 -9.88 23.57 -4.38
C LEU A 180 -10.12 24.10 -5.79
N ASP A 181 -10.07 25.42 -5.94
CA ASP A 181 -9.99 26.04 -7.26
C ASP A 181 -8.56 25.95 -7.84
N PRO A 182 -8.37 26.21 -9.15
CA PRO A 182 -7.05 26.11 -9.77
C PRO A 182 -5.98 27.00 -9.12
N ALA A 183 -6.32 28.20 -8.66
CA ALA A 183 -5.36 29.09 -8.02
C ALA A 183 -4.96 28.56 -6.62
N GLN A 184 -5.90 28.00 -5.88
CA GLN A 184 -5.62 27.30 -4.61
C GLN A 184 -4.72 26.08 -4.82
N ILE A 185 -4.93 25.30 -5.89
CA ILE A 185 -4.07 24.17 -6.23
C ILE A 185 -2.63 24.63 -6.49
N THR A 186 -2.45 25.68 -7.30
CA THR A 186 -1.11 26.24 -7.56
C THR A 186 -0.42 26.70 -6.27
N LYS A 187 -1.16 27.36 -5.36
CA LYS A 187 -0.63 27.76 -4.05
C LYS A 187 -0.21 26.55 -3.22
N LEU A 188 -1.03 25.50 -3.17
CA LEU A 188 -0.72 24.27 -2.44
C LEU A 188 0.55 23.58 -2.97
N GLU A 189 0.73 23.53 -4.29
CA GLU A 189 1.91 22.94 -4.94
C GLU A 189 3.19 23.77 -4.76
N SER A 190 3.04 25.08 -4.49
CA SER A 190 4.16 25.99 -4.23
C SER A 190 4.64 26.02 -2.78
N LEU A 191 3.99 25.26 -1.88
CA LEU A 191 4.43 25.16 -0.50
C LEU A 191 5.77 24.41 -0.41
N PRO A 192 6.69 24.85 0.49
CA PRO A 192 8.03 24.28 0.63
C PRO A 192 8.06 22.86 1.22
#